data_AF-A0A8C1SHJ9-F1
#
_entry.id   AF-A0A8C1SHJ9-F1
#
_cell.length_a   1.000
_cell.length_b   1.000
_cell.length_c   1.000
_cell.angle_alpha   90.00
_cell.angle_beta   90.00
_cell.angle_gamma   90.00
#
_symmetry.space_group_name_H-M   'P 1'
#
loop_
_entity.id
_entity.type
_entity.pdbx_description
1 polymer ?
#
loop_
_entity_poly.entity_id
_entity_poly.type
_entity_poly.pdbx_seq_one_letter_code
_entity_poly.pdbx_strand_id
1 'polypeptide(L)'
;MAEMFSRWNMFRIGWRGVKLSRRVTNAAVSAQTQRRYSTVSSRALFGLLFDIDGVLVRGRTPIPAAKQCFRNLVDGDGKYRVPVVFVTNAGNSLRETKAEQLSHLLEVEVSPDQVVLSHSPLRVFTQFHDLCVLVSGQGPVVEVAHNVGFKNVVTIDMLREANPLLDVVDHNRRPKHLIPPSMDLPPIDAVVLFGEPIRWETNLQLITDVLLTNGRPGNPVTSLHYPHIPVLACNMDLLWMAEAKNPRSVSGRYFFQKEQHFLK
;
A
#
# COMPACT_ATOMS: atom_id res chain seq x y z
N MET A 1 43.14 -1.43 -4.76
CA MET A 1 43.06 -2.49 -5.79
C MET A 1 41.60 -2.63 -6.15
N ALA A 2 41.09 -1.92 -7.16
CA ALA A 2 41.29 -2.16 -8.59
C ALA A 2 40.88 -3.60 -8.99
N GLU A 3 39.77 -3.65 -9.74
CA GLU A 3 39.27 -4.75 -10.58
C GLU A 3 38.69 -6.00 -9.91
N MET A 4 37.37 -6.21 -10.06
CA MET A 4 36.83 -7.33 -10.84
C MET A 4 35.34 -7.09 -11.17
N PHE A 5 35.10 -6.65 -12.40
CA PHE A 5 33.80 -6.60 -13.06
C PHE A 5 33.56 -7.91 -13.83
N SER A 6 32.35 -8.47 -13.72
CA SER A 6 31.56 -9.13 -14.78
C SER A 6 30.49 -9.99 -14.12
N ARG A 7 29.24 -10.08 -14.57
CA ARG A 7 28.62 -9.80 -15.87
C ARG A 7 27.14 -10.10 -15.65
N TRP A 8 26.20 -9.19 -15.88
CA TRP A 8 24.86 -9.54 -16.38
C TRP A 8 24.35 -8.34 -17.20
N ASN A 9 24.38 -8.51 -18.53
CA ASN A 9 23.80 -7.63 -19.54
C ASN A 9 22.33 -8.00 -19.69
N MET A 10 21.40 -7.03 -19.75
CA MET A 10 20.23 -7.18 -20.62
C MET A 10 19.49 -5.86 -20.95
N PHE A 11 19.50 -5.54 -22.25
CA PHE A 11 18.63 -4.67 -23.07
C PHE A 11 18.38 -3.19 -22.73
N ARG A 12 19.21 -2.33 -23.35
CA ARG A 12 18.82 -0.99 -23.84
C ARG A 12 18.32 -1.11 -25.29
N ILE A 13 17.06 -0.76 -25.55
CA ILE A 13 16.54 -0.63 -26.93
C ILE A 13 16.63 0.84 -27.35
N GLY A 14 17.41 1.07 -28.39
CA GLY A 14 17.71 2.39 -28.96
C GLY A 14 16.59 2.94 -29.84
N TRP A 15 16.38 4.25 -29.73
CA TRP A 15 15.54 5.02 -30.63
C TRP A 15 16.32 5.30 -31.92
N ARG A 16 15.94 4.66 -33.04
CA ARG A 16 16.40 5.04 -34.37
C ARG A 16 15.45 6.09 -34.95
N GLY A 17 15.97 7.30 -35.13
CA GLY A 17 15.27 8.40 -35.81
C GLY A 17 15.04 8.09 -37.28
N VAL A 18 13.78 8.22 -37.71
CA VAL A 18 13.39 8.18 -39.13
C VAL A 18 13.31 9.63 -39.62
N LYS A 19 14.18 9.99 -40.56
CA LYS A 19 14.12 11.25 -41.30
C LYS A 19 12.95 11.18 -42.29
N LEU A 20 11.96 12.05 -42.13
CA LEU A 20 10.90 12.24 -43.14
C LEU A 20 11.29 13.38 -44.09
N SER A 21 11.43 13.05 -45.37
CA SER A 21 11.68 14.00 -46.45
C SER A 21 10.40 14.78 -46.80
N ARG A 22 10.49 16.11 -46.86
CA ARG A 22 9.41 16.99 -47.33
C ARG A 22 9.34 16.94 -48.86
N ARG A 23 8.22 16.46 -49.40
CA ARG A 23 7.74 16.87 -50.74
C ARG A 23 6.49 17.70 -50.56
N VAL A 24 6.56 18.95 -51.00
CA VAL A 24 5.43 19.87 -51.11
C VAL A 24 4.81 19.64 -52.48
N THR A 25 3.52 19.34 -52.51
CA THR A 25 2.69 19.48 -53.71
C THR A 25 1.43 20.24 -53.34
N ASN A 26 1.31 21.43 -53.91
CA ASN A 26 0.13 22.28 -53.84
C ASN A 26 -1.00 21.63 -54.65
N ALA A 27 -2.14 21.39 -54.02
CA ALA A 27 -3.42 21.27 -54.71
C ALA A 27 -4.52 21.79 -53.78
N ALA A 28 -5.08 22.94 -54.13
CA ALA A 28 -6.25 23.49 -53.49
C ALA A 28 -7.48 22.73 -53.96
N VAL A 29 -8.23 22.13 -53.03
CA VAL A 29 -9.60 21.68 -53.28
C VAL A 29 -10.44 22.06 -52.08
N SER A 30 -11.34 23.02 -52.29
CA SER A 30 -12.42 23.35 -51.38
C SER A 30 -13.39 22.17 -51.33
N ALA A 31 -13.46 21.50 -50.18
CA ALA A 31 -14.49 20.51 -49.90
C ALA A 31 -15.10 20.86 -48.54
N GLN A 32 -16.26 21.53 -48.58
CA GLN A 32 -17.14 21.69 -47.43
C GLN A 32 -17.53 20.30 -46.92
N THR A 33 -16.80 19.83 -45.90
CA THR A 33 -17.13 18.59 -45.21
C THR A 33 -18.02 18.96 -44.05
N GLN A 34 -19.35 18.82 -44.22
CA GLN A 34 -20.25 18.72 -43.09
C GLN A 34 -19.75 17.56 -42.20
N ARG A 35 -19.16 17.89 -41.06
CA ARG A 35 -18.83 16.90 -40.03
C ARG A 35 -20.14 16.37 -39.46
N ARG A 36 -20.64 15.29 -40.06
CA ARG A 36 -21.54 14.38 -39.37
C ARG A 36 -20.73 13.81 -38.21
N TYR A 37 -20.92 14.36 -37.01
CA TYR A 37 -20.51 13.69 -35.80
C TYR A 37 -21.31 12.41 -35.72
N SER A 38 -20.72 11.31 -36.21
CA SER A 38 -21.12 9.98 -35.80
C SER A 38 -21.14 9.96 -34.28
N THR A 39 -22.30 9.68 -33.70
CA THR A 39 -22.50 9.39 -32.27
C THR A 39 -21.81 8.08 -31.90
N VAL A 40 -20.48 8.07 -32.05
CA VAL A 40 -19.64 7.08 -31.38
C VAL A 40 -19.68 7.47 -29.92
N SER A 41 -20.25 6.60 -29.08
CA SER A 41 -20.18 6.70 -27.62
C SER A 41 -18.81 7.26 -27.23
N SER A 42 -18.80 8.47 -26.68
CA SER A 42 -17.59 9.24 -26.40
C SER A 42 -16.84 8.53 -25.27
N ARG A 43 -16.07 7.50 -25.62
CA ARG A 43 -15.17 6.84 -24.70
C ARG A 43 -14.17 7.91 -24.25
N ALA A 44 -14.20 8.26 -22.97
CA ALA A 44 -13.28 9.24 -22.40
C ALA A 44 -11.84 8.85 -22.79
N LEU A 45 -11.10 9.78 -23.38
CA LEU A 45 -9.73 9.54 -23.87
C LEU A 45 -8.69 9.52 -22.75
N PHE A 46 -9.11 9.84 -21.52
CA PHE A 46 -8.27 9.90 -20.33
C PHE A 46 -9.10 9.59 -19.07
N GLY A 47 -8.42 9.30 -17.97
CA GLY A 47 -9.00 9.18 -16.63
C GLY A 47 -8.19 9.97 -15.62
N LEU A 48 -8.74 10.16 -14.42
CA LEU A 48 -8.13 10.92 -13.33
C LEU A 48 -7.84 10.00 -12.14
N LEU A 49 -6.63 10.12 -11.60
CA LEU A 49 -6.21 9.48 -10.36
C LEU A 49 -6.04 10.57 -9.31
N PHE A 50 -6.77 10.49 -8.21
CA PHE A 50 -6.66 11.42 -7.09
C PHE A 50 -5.96 10.75 -5.93
N ASP A 51 -4.82 11.31 -5.51
CA ASP A 51 -4.38 11.12 -4.14
C ASP A 51 -5.42 11.70 -3.17
N ILE A 52 -5.49 11.19 -1.94
CA ILE A 52 -6.47 11.63 -0.93
C ILE A 52 -5.81 12.59 0.04
N ASP A 53 -4.74 12.16 0.70
CA ASP A 53 -4.11 12.86 1.83
C ASP A 53 -3.24 14.02 1.35
N GLY A 54 -3.64 15.25 1.66
CA GLY A 54 -3.00 16.48 1.18
C GLY A 54 -3.58 17.03 -0.11
N VAL A 55 -4.42 16.26 -0.83
CA VAL A 55 -5.06 16.65 -2.10
C VAL A 55 -6.56 16.88 -1.95
N LEU A 56 -7.28 15.91 -1.39
CA LEU A 56 -8.72 16.03 -1.12
C LEU A 56 -9.01 16.42 0.32
N VAL A 57 -8.15 16.01 1.23
CA VAL A 57 -8.27 16.24 2.67
C VAL A 57 -6.94 16.64 3.29
N ARG A 58 -6.97 17.29 4.46
CA ARG A 58 -5.83 17.41 5.37
C ARG A 58 -6.25 16.82 6.70
N GLY A 59 -5.77 15.61 6.98
CA GLY A 59 -6.28 14.80 8.08
C GLY A 59 -7.79 14.59 7.92
N ARG A 60 -8.59 15.01 8.90
CA ARG A 60 -10.06 14.92 8.81
C ARG A 60 -10.75 16.10 8.10
N THR A 61 -10.01 17.12 7.70
CA THR A 61 -10.59 18.36 7.15
C THR A 61 -10.63 18.32 5.62
N PRO A 62 -11.80 18.39 4.97
CA PRO A 62 -11.89 18.47 3.51
C PRO A 62 -11.22 19.74 2.98
N ILE A 63 -10.50 19.63 1.86
CA ILE A 63 -10.01 20.80 1.13
C ILE A 63 -11.20 21.40 0.37
N PRO A 64 -11.57 22.68 0.58
CA PRO A 64 -12.81 23.25 0.02
C PRO A 64 -12.92 23.13 -1.52
N ALA A 65 -11.80 23.25 -2.23
CA ALA A 65 -11.76 23.11 -3.68
C ALA A 65 -12.07 21.69 -4.18
N ALA A 66 -11.91 20.66 -3.34
CA ALA A 66 -12.19 19.27 -3.71
C ALA A 66 -13.68 19.08 -4.03
N LYS A 67 -14.58 19.53 -3.16
CA LYS A 67 -16.04 19.44 -3.40
C LYS A 67 -16.44 20.09 -4.74
N GLN A 68 -15.94 21.29 -5.01
CA GLN A 68 -16.25 21.99 -6.26
C GLN A 68 -15.69 21.25 -7.49
N CYS A 69 -14.48 20.69 -7.37
CA CYS A 69 -13.88 19.87 -8.43
C CYS A 69 -14.78 18.68 -8.78
N PHE A 70 -15.23 17.92 -7.77
CA PHE A 70 -16.04 16.72 -7.99
C PHE A 70 -17.45 17.03 -8.50
N ARG A 71 -18.07 18.13 -8.06
CA ARG A 71 -19.33 18.63 -8.65
C ARG A 71 -19.18 18.93 -10.15
N ASN A 72 -18.02 19.41 -10.60
CA ASN A 72 -17.76 19.68 -12.02
C ASN A 72 -17.42 18.39 -12.81
N LEU A 73 -16.94 17.35 -12.13
CA LEU A 73 -16.56 16.07 -12.73
C LEU A 73 -17.75 15.12 -12.94
N VAL A 74 -18.90 15.40 -12.33
CA VAL A 74 -20.14 14.64 -12.52
C VAL A 74 -21.12 15.37 -13.46
N ASP A 75 -22.01 14.61 -14.09
CA ASP A 75 -23.14 15.14 -14.86
C ASP A 75 -24.38 15.37 -13.97
N GLY A 76 -25.51 15.71 -14.59
CA GLY A 76 -26.76 15.98 -13.87
C GLY A 76 -27.35 14.77 -13.14
N ASP A 77 -26.94 13.55 -13.52
CA ASP A 77 -27.35 12.29 -12.90
C ASP A 77 -26.32 11.81 -11.84
N GLY A 78 -25.29 12.63 -11.55
CA GLY A 78 -24.23 12.27 -10.62
C GLY A 78 -23.19 11.30 -11.20
N LYS A 79 -23.23 10.99 -12.51
CA LYS A 79 -22.26 10.10 -13.14
C LYS A 79 -20.99 10.83 -13.52
N TYR A 80 -19.85 10.20 -13.28
CA TYR A 80 -18.56 10.78 -13.66
C TYR A 80 -18.45 10.94 -15.18
N ARG A 81 -18.06 12.14 -15.62
CA ARG A 81 -17.83 12.49 -17.03
C ARG A 81 -16.59 11.81 -17.61
N VAL A 82 -15.65 11.40 -16.75
CA VAL A 82 -14.43 10.66 -17.09
C VAL A 82 -14.17 9.61 -15.99
N PRO A 83 -13.46 8.51 -16.27
CA PRO A 83 -13.07 7.55 -15.23
C PRO A 83 -12.28 8.22 -14.11
N VAL A 84 -12.68 7.98 -12.86
CA VAL A 84 -12.01 8.50 -11.67
C VAL A 84 -11.67 7.35 -10.72
N VAL A 85 -10.44 7.36 -10.21
CA VAL A 85 -9.95 6.46 -9.17
C VAL A 85 -9.27 7.28 -8.08
N PHE A 86 -9.48 6.86 -6.83
CA PHE A 86 -8.89 7.42 -5.62
C PHE A 86 -7.80 6.49 -5.12
N VAL A 87 -6.62 7.03 -4.83
CA VAL A 87 -5.46 6.27 -4.38
C VAL A 87 -4.97 6.89 -3.08
N THR A 88 -4.62 6.07 -2.09
CA THR A 88 -3.97 6.54 -0.87
C THR A 88 -3.04 5.46 -0.34
N ASN A 89 -1.97 5.88 0.33
CA ASN A 89 -1.08 4.99 1.08
C ASN A 89 -1.63 4.64 2.47
N ALA A 90 -2.83 5.12 2.82
CA ALA A 90 -3.54 4.68 4.01
C ALA A 90 -3.94 3.19 3.89
N GLY A 91 -3.58 2.40 4.91
CA GLY A 91 -3.90 0.97 4.99
C GLY A 91 -4.76 0.58 6.19
N ASN A 92 -5.31 1.56 6.91
CA ASN A 92 -6.00 1.36 8.19
C ASN A 92 -7.52 1.20 8.09
N SER A 93 -8.06 1.00 6.89
CA SER A 93 -9.50 0.82 6.66
C SER A 93 -9.77 -0.18 5.54
N LEU A 94 -11.03 -0.61 5.44
CA LEU A 94 -11.55 -1.30 4.26
C LEU A 94 -11.80 -0.29 3.12
N ARG A 95 -11.84 -0.78 1.88
CA ARG A 95 -12.11 0.07 0.70
C ARG A 95 -13.52 0.61 0.74
N GLU A 96 -14.46 -0.20 1.20
CA GLU A 96 -15.88 0.09 1.33
C GLU A 96 -16.09 1.26 2.30
N THR A 97 -15.46 1.19 3.49
CA THR A 97 -15.47 2.27 4.47
C THR A 97 -14.83 3.56 3.91
N LYS A 98 -13.75 3.45 3.15
CA LYS A 98 -13.08 4.62 2.56
C LYS A 98 -13.94 5.25 1.46
N ALA A 99 -14.59 4.44 0.63
CA ALA A 99 -15.47 4.90 -0.43
C ALA A 99 -16.69 5.65 0.13
N GLU A 100 -17.30 5.13 1.20
CA GLU A 100 -18.38 5.81 1.92
C GLU A 100 -17.93 7.15 2.51
N GLN A 101 -16.74 7.18 3.16
CA GLN A 101 -16.14 8.41 3.67
C GLN A 101 -15.93 9.45 2.57
N LEU A 102 -15.36 9.04 1.43
CA LEU A 102 -15.14 9.93 0.29
C LEU A 102 -16.46 10.40 -0.31
N SER A 103 -17.47 9.53 -0.37
CA SER A 103 -18.78 9.89 -0.91
C SER A 103 -19.42 11.02 -0.10
N HIS A 104 -19.43 10.88 1.22
CA HIS A 104 -19.92 11.92 2.13
C HIS A 104 -19.08 13.19 2.05
N LEU A 105 -17.76 13.06 1.92
CA LEU A 105 -16.84 14.20 1.89
C LEU A 105 -16.94 15.02 0.62
N LEU A 106 -17.11 14.37 -0.53
CA LEU A 106 -17.13 15.01 -1.84
C LEU A 106 -18.54 15.33 -2.34
N GLU A 107 -19.56 14.81 -1.65
CA GLU A 107 -20.99 14.93 -2.02
C GLU A 107 -21.27 14.35 -3.42
N VAL A 108 -20.58 13.26 -3.76
CA VAL A 108 -20.75 12.47 -4.99
C VAL A 108 -20.62 10.99 -4.65
N GLU A 109 -21.22 10.10 -5.43
CA GLU A 109 -21.07 8.66 -5.19
C GLU A 109 -19.64 8.19 -5.53
N VAL A 110 -19.02 7.45 -4.62
CA VAL A 110 -17.73 6.78 -4.81
C VAL A 110 -17.93 5.30 -4.59
N SER A 111 -17.70 4.50 -5.64
CA SER A 111 -17.73 3.04 -5.53
C SER A 111 -16.46 2.51 -4.86
N PRO A 112 -16.53 1.43 -4.05
CA PRO A 112 -15.34 0.74 -3.51
C PRO A 112 -14.32 0.31 -4.57
N ASP A 113 -14.75 0.07 -5.81
CA ASP A 113 -13.86 -0.28 -6.93
C ASP A 113 -13.08 0.90 -7.49
N GLN A 114 -13.51 2.12 -7.15
CA GLN A 114 -12.76 3.33 -7.44
C GLN A 114 -11.69 3.62 -6.37
N VAL A 115 -11.59 2.83 -5.30
CA VAL A 115 -10.65 3.09 -4.20
C VAL A 115 -9.50 2.08 -4.20
N VAL A 116 -8.28 2.60 -4.22
CA VAL A 116 -7.03 1.87 -4.09
C VAL A 116 -6.34 2.31 -2.80
N LEU A 117 -6.25 1.39 -1.84
CA LEU A 117 -5.51 1.57 -0.58
C LEU A 117 -4.10 0.99 -0.73
N SER A 118 -3.22 1.26 0.24
CA SER A 118 -1.84 0.74 0.22
C SER A 118 -1.76 -0.78 0.09
N HIS A 119 -2.73 -1.49 0.67
CA HIS A 119 -2.80 -2.95 0.67
C HIS A 119 -3.55 -3.54 -0.54
N SER A 120 -4.21 -2.72 -1.36
CA SER A 120 -4.96 -3.20 -2.54
C SER A 120 -4.13 -4.04 -3.52
N PRO A 121 -2.85 -3.72 -3.81
CA PRO A 121 -2.03 -4.54 -4.72
C PRO A 121 -1.81 -5.98 -4.26
N LEU A 122 -1.90 -6.26 -2.95
CA LEU A 122 -1.71 -7.61 -2.43
C LEU A 122 -2.77 -8.62 -2.92
N ARG A 123 -3.89 -8.14 -3.46
CA ARG A 123 -4.95 -8.97 -4.06
C ARG A 123 -4.48 -9.79 -5.25
N VAL A 124 -3.49 -9.31 -5.99
CA VAL A 124 -2.94 -10.03 -7.15
C VAL A 124 -1.75 -10.91 -6.79
N PHE A 125 -1.25 -10.85 -5.55
CA PHE A 125 -0.14 -11.69 -5.09
C PHE A 125 -0.64 -13.00 -4.46
N THR A 126 -1.34 -13.78 -5.27
CA THR A 126 -1.99 -15.02 -4.84
C THR A 126 -1.01 -16.06 -4.29
N GLN A 127 0.28 -15.99 -4.65
CA GLN A 127 1.31 -16.88 -4.13
C GLN A 127 1.51 -16.80 -2.61
N PHE A 128 1.06 -15.72 -1.95
CA PHE A 128 1.15 -15.56 -0.50
C PHE A 128 -0.16 -15.87 0.24
N HIS A 129 -1.27 -16.09 -0.47
CA HIS A 129 -2.61 -16.13 0.15
C HIS A 129 -2.86 -17.38 1.02
N ASP A 130 -2.21 -18.50 0.68
CA ASP A 130 -2.30 -19.76 1.44
C ASP A 130 -1.28 -19.84 2.59
N LEU A 131 -0.29 -18.95 2.63
CA LEU A 131 0.73 -18.91 3.67
C LEU A 131 0.16 -18.43 5.01
N CYS A 132 0.78 -18.85 6.11
CA CYS A 132 0.50 -18.28 7.43
C CYS A 132 1.24 -16.95 7.58
N VAL A 133 0.50 -15.84 7.60
CA VAL A 133 1.07 -14.50 7.62
C VAL A 133 0.90 -13.83 8.98
N LEU A 134 1.98 -13.23 9.48
CA LEU A 134 1.91 -12.29 10.61
C LEU A 134 1.54 -10.90 10.08
N VAL A 135 0.44 -10.33 10.57
CA VAL A 135 -0.03 -9.01 10.15
C VAL A 135 0.24 -7.95 11.22
N SER A 136 0.73 -6.79 10.78
CA SER A 136 0.94 -5.59 11.60
C SER A 136 0.37 -4.35 10.92
N GLY A 137 -0.22 -3.46 11.71
CA GLY A 137 -0.82 -2.21 11.25
C GLY A 137 -1.86 -1.68 12.23
N GLN A 138 -2.68 -0.75 11.74
CA GLN A 138 -3.81 -0.16 12.45
C GLN A 138 -5.13 -0.52 11.79
N GLY A 139 -6.21 -0.46 12.56
CA GLY A 139 -7.57 -0.70 12.08
C GLY A 139 -7.93 -2.20 12.01
N PRO A 140 -8.91 -2.57 11.17
CA PRO A 140 -9.43 -3.92 11.06
C PRO A 140 -8.47 -4.84 10.28
N VAL A 141 -7.26 -5.07 10.81
CA VAL A 141 -6.16 -5.75 10.09
C VAL A 141 -6.49 -7.17 9.66
N VAL A 142 -7.30 -7.88 10.44
CA VAL A 142 -7.77 -9.24 10.11
C VAL A 142 -8.76 -9.17 8.96
N GLU A 143 -9.76 -8.28 9.02
CA GLU A 143 -10.70 -8.12 7.92
C GLU A 143 -10.02 -7.64 6.64
N VAL A 144 -9.02 -6.76 6.76
CA VAL A 144 -8.19 -6.30 5.62
C VAL A 144 -7.45 -7.48 4.99
N ALA A 145 -6.77 -8.30 5.79
CA ALA A 145 -6.03 -9.46 5.29
C ALA A 145 -6.94 -10.45 4.52
N HIS A 146 -8.11 -10.77 5.08
CA HIS A 146 -9.08 -11.65 4.43
C HIS A 146 -9.69 -11.02 3.17
N ASN A 147 -10.01 -9.72 3.18
CA ASN A 147 -10.51 -9.00 2.00
C ASN A 147 -9.48 -8.88 0.86
N VAL A 148 -8.20 -9.02 1.19
CA VAL A 148 -7.11 -9.07 0.22
C VAL A 148 -6.93 -10.48 -0.35
N GLY A 149 -7.19 -11.52 0.45
CA GLY A 149 -7.13 -12.92 0.01
C GLY A 149 -6.36 -13.85 0.95
N PHE A 150 -5.70 -13.33 2.00
CA PHE A 150 -4.98 -14.16 2.95
C PHE A 150 -5.94 -15.04 3.76
N LYS A 151 -5.62 -16.33 3.87
CA LYS A 151 -6.47 -17.31 4.56
C LYS A 151 -6.02 -17.54 6.00
N ASN A 152 -4.72 -17.60 6.23
CA ASN A 152 -4.12 -17.95 7.51
C ASN A 152 -3.45 -16.71 8.11
N VAL A 153 -4.11 -16.08 9.08
CA VAL A 153 -3.68 -14.79 9.64
C VAL A 153 -3.36 -14.93 11.12
N VAL A 154 -2.15 -14.52 11.51
CA VAL A 154 -1.73 -14.32 12.90
C VAL A 154 -1.56 -12.83 13.12
N THR A 155 -2.15 -12.27 14.16
CA THR A 155 -1.92 -10.87 14.53
C THR A 155 -0.78 -10.74 15.54
N ILE A 156 -0.24 -9.53 15.65
CA ILE A 156 0.74 -9.19 16.70
C ILE A 156 0.18 -9.46 18.10
N ASP A 157 -1.12 -9.22 18.33
CA ASP A 157 -1.77 -9.50 19.60
C ASP A 157 -1.85 -11.01 19.88
N MET A 158 -2.24 -11.82 18.89
CA MET A 158 -2.23 -13.29 19.00
C MET A 158 -0.84 -13.82 19.34
N LEU A 159 0.20 -13.28 18.69
CA LEU A 159 1.59 -13.71 18.91
C LEU A 159 2.08 -13.40 20.33
N ARG A 160 1.86 -12.17 20.82
CA ARG A 160 2.27 -11.77 22.18
C ARG A 160 1.44 -12.40 23.29
N GLU A 161 0.22 -12.86 22.98
CA GLU A 161 -0.60 -13.65 23.90
C GLU A 161 -0.12 -15.10 23.98
N ALA A 162 0.18 -15.70 22.83
CA ALA A 162 0.73 -17.05 22.75
C ALA A 162 2.13 -17.17 23.37
N ASN A 163 2.92 -16.10 23.38
CA ASN A 163 4.28 -16.11 23.91
C ASN A 163 4.51 -14.92 24.87
N PRO A 164 4.09 -15.02 26.14
CA PRO A 164 4.08 -13.90 27.09
C PRO A 164 5.45 -13.27 27.37
N LEU A 165 6.53 -14.00 27.12
CA LEU A 165 7.90 -13.53 27.34
C LEU A 165 8.50 -12.77 26.14
N LEU A 166 7.87 -12.80 24.96
CA LEU A 166 8.43 -12.11 23.79
C LEU A 166 8.17 -10.60 23.82
N ASP A 167 7.09 -10.17 24.49
CA ASP A 167 6.72 -8.76 24.58
C ASP A 167 7.00 -8.19 25.97
N VAL A 168 8.24 -8.38 26.45
CA VAL A 168 8.72 -7.80 27.71
C VAL A 168 9.07 -6.32 27.59
N VAL A 169 9.11 -5.78 26.36
CA VAL A 169 9.24 -4.34 26.10
C VAL A 169 8.01 -3.58 26.61
N ASP A 170 6.83 -4.19 26.57
CA ASP A 170 5.64 -3.74 27.28
C ASP A 170 5.72 -4.19 28.75
N HIS A 171 6.27 -3.33 29.62
CA HIS A 171 6.46 -3.62 31.04
C HIS A 171 5.17 -4.02 31.77
N ASN A 172 3.99 -3.60 31.27
CA ASN A 172 2.71 -3.96 31.88
C ASN A 172 2.36 -5.44 31.67
N ARG A 173 2.93 -6.09 30.66
CA ARG A 173 2.72 -7.52 30.37
C ARG A 173 3.71 -8.45 31.05
N ARG A 174 4.83 -7.90 31.53
CA ARG A 174 5.91 -8.74 32.05
C ARG A 174 5.38 -9.62 33.20
N PRO A 175 5.46 -10.96 33.10
CA PRO A 175 5.00 -11.83 34.17
C PRO A 175 5.75 -11.51 35.47
N LYS A 176 5.01 -11.24 36.56
CA LYS A 176 5.60 -10.81 37.85
C LYS A 176 5.97 -11.99 38.76
N HIS A 177 5.31 -13.13 38.61
CA HIS A 177 5.46 -14.28 39.50
C HIS A 177 5.59 -15.58 38.69
N LEU A 178 4.47 -16.04 38.12
CA LEU A 178 4.41 -17.24 37.30
C LEU A 178 4.37 -16.85 35.83
N ILE A 179 5.22 -17.49 35.02
CA ILE A 179 5.22 -17.34 33.58
C ILE A 179 4.12 -18.25 33.02
N PRO A 180 3.10 -17.72 32.34
CA PRO A 180 2.08 -18.56 31.71
C PRO A 180 2.73 -19.46 30.65
N PRO A 181 2.22 -20.70 30.45
CA PRO A 181 2.70 -21.56 29.40
C PRO A 181 2.50 -20.90 28.04
N SER A 182 3.44 -21.14 27.12
CA SER A 182 3.28 -20.68 25.73
C SER A 182 2.23 -21.53 25.02
N MET A 183 1.49 -20.90 24.11
CA MET A 183 0.54 -21.58 23.23
C MET A 183 1.18 -21.79 21.85
N ASP A 184 0.90 -22.94 21.24
CA ASP A 184 1.39 -23.22 19.90
C ASP A 184 0.62 -22.40 18.86
N LEU A 185 1.36 -21.61 18.09
CA LEU A 185 0.88 -20.97 16.87
C LEU A 185 1.45 -21.70 15.66
N PRO A 186 0.74 -21.69 14.50
CA PRO A 186 1.31 -22.17 13.25
C PRO A 186 2.62 -21.41 12.94
N PRO A 187 3.60 -22.06 12.30
CA PRO A 187 4.79 -21.37 11.81
C PRO A 187 4.40 -20.21 10.90
N ILE A 188 5.04 -19.06 11.09
CA ILE A 188 4.79 -17.86 10.28
C ILE A 188 5.68 -17.91 9.04
N ASP A 189 5.07 -17.90 7.86
CA ASP A 189 5.75 -18.01 6.57
C ASP A 189 6.06 -16.65 5.93
N ALA A 190 5.37 -15.59 6.34
CA ALA A 190 5.60 -14.22 5.87
C ALA A 190 5.11 -13.18 6.87
N VAL A 191 5.62 -11.95 6.76
CA VAL A 191 5.14 -10.78 7.52
C VAL A 191 4.49 -9.79 6.57
N VAL A 192 3.31 -9.27 6.91
CA VAL A 192 2.59 -8.26 6.14
C VAL A 192 2.38 -7.02 6.99
N LEU A 193 2.78 -5.88 6.45
CA LEU A 193 2.71 -4.58 7.12
C LEU A 193 1.73 -3.70 6.36
N PHE A 194 0.50 -3.61 6.86
CA PHE A 194 -0.56 -2.82 6.23
C PHE A 194 -0.39 -1.31 6.45
N GLY A 195 0.31 -0.91 7.53
CA GLY A 195 0.56 0.48 7.87
C GLY A 195 1.26 0.59 9.24
N GLU A 196 1.25 1.79 9.82
CA GLU A 196 1.92 2.07 11.09
C GLU A 196 1.17 1.40 12.26
N PRO A 197 1.81 0.53 13.05
CA PRO A 197 1.22 0.11 14.33
C PRO A 197 1.26 1.24 15.37
N ILE A 198 0.45 1.13 16.42
CA ILE A 198 0.48 2.06 17.56
C ILE A 198 1.71 1.81 18.45
N ARG A 199 2.03 0.53 18.73
CA ARG A 199 3.11 0.09 19.64
C ARG A 199 4.32 -0.37 18.84
N TRP A 200 5.10 0.57 18.32
CA TRP A 200 6.24 0.26 17.46
C TRP A 200 7.27 -0.65 18.14
N GLU A 201 7.56 -0.42 19.42
CA GLU A 201 8.46 -1.22 20.24
C GLU A 201 8.06 -2.70 20.25
N THR A 202 6.81 -3.02 20.62
CA THR A 202 6.28 -4.38 20.61
C THR A 202 6.30 -4.97 19.22
N ASN A 203 5.83 -4.23 18.21
CA ASN A 203 5.71 -4.76 16.85
C ASN A 203 7.09 -5.08 16.26
N LEU A 204 8.05 -4.16 16.42
CA LEU A 204 9.41 -4.35 15.93
C LEU A 204 10.12 -5.50 16.64
N GLN A 205 9.95 -5.64 17.96
CA GLN A 205 10.53 -6.76 18.71
C GLN A 205 10.01 -8.09 18.16
N LEU A 206 8.68 -8.26 18.11
CA LEU A 206 8.06 -9.51 17.69
C LEU A 206 8.32 -9.85 16.21
N ILE A 207 8.30 -8.86 15.32
CA ILE A 207 8.69 -9.07 13.92
C ILE A 207 10.15 -9.50 13.83
N THR A 208 11.04 -8.90 14.62
CA THR A 208 12.46 -9.29 14.66
C THR A 208 12.60 -10.74 15.14
N ASP A 209 11.91 -11.12 16.22
CA ASP A 209 11.94 -12.49 16.74
C ASP A 209 11.46 -13.50 15.69
N VAL A 210 10.39 -13.19 14.97
CA VAL A 210 9.87 -14.01 13.86
C VAL A 210 10.89 -14.15 12.72
N LEU A 211 11.58 -13.07 12.33
CA LEU A 211 12.59 -13.11 11.28
C LEU A 211 13.85 -13.90 11.70
N LEU A 212 14.30 -13.73 12.94
CA LEU A 212 15.47 -14.42 13.48
C LEU A 212 15.24 -15.91 13.69
N THR A 213 14.00 -16.31 13.97
CA THR A 213 13.62 -17.72 14.21
C THR A 213 13.02 -18.41 13.00
N ASN A 214 13.03 -17.77 11.83
CA ASN A 214 12.43 -18.29 10.60
C ASN A 214 10.97 -18.75 10.80
N GLY A 215 10.16 -17.87 11.41
CA GLY A 215 8.73 -18.10 11.61
C GLY A 215 8.34 -18.79 12.93
N ARG A 216 9.29 -19.07 13.83
CA ARG A 216 9.07 -19.86 15.05
C ARG A 216 9.58 -19.15 16.31
N PRO A 217 8.98 -18.00 16.69
CA PRO A 217 9.54 -17.12 17.71
C PRO A 217 9.55 -17.68 19.13
N GLY A 218 8.83 -18.78 19.41
CA GLY A 218 8.92 -19.52 20.68
C GLY A 218 10.19 -20.38 20.82
N ASN A 219 10.94 -20.60 19.73
CA ASN A 219 12.15 -21.41 19.73
C ASN A 219 13.39 -20.54 19.97
N PRO A 220 14.46 -21.08 20.58
CA PRO A 220 15.74 -20.38 20.65
C PRO A 220 16.32 -20.16 19.25
N VAL A 221 16.99 -19.03 19.04
CA VAL A 221 17.73 -18.76 17.81
C VAL A 221 18.97 -19.65 17.78
N THR A 222 18.94 -20.71 16.97
CA THR A 222 20.06 -21.66 16.83
C THR A 222 21.00 -21.27 15.70
N SER A 223 20.46 -20.73 14.60
CA SER A 223 21.22 -20.28 13.44
C SER A 223 20.43 -19.23 12.67
N LEU A 224 21.15 -18.26 12.09
CA LEU A 224 20.54 -17.23 11.25
C LEU A 224 20.26 -17.82 9.86
N HIS A 225 18.98 -17.77 9.45
CA HIS A 225 18.54 -18.29 8.17
C HIS A 225 18.52 -17.18 7.12
N TYR A 226 19.17 -17.42 5.98
CA TYR A 226 19.13 -16.54 4.82
C TYR A 226 18.78 -17.31 3.54
N PRO A 227 17.89 -16.78 2.68
CA PRO A 227 17.09 -15.57 2.90
C PRO A 227 16.08 -15.73 4.05
N HIS A 228 15.76 -14.62 4.72
CA HIS A 228 14.67 -14.61 5.72
C HIS A 228 13.31 -14.82 5.04
N ILE A 229 12.29 -15.15 5.83
CA ILE A 229 10.90 -15.12 5.37
C ILE A 229 10.54 -13.73 4.81
N PRO A 230 9.70 -13.65 3.76
CA PRO A 230 9.38 -12.39 3.11
C PRO A 230 8.64 -11.41 4.03
N VAL A 231 8.97 -10.12 3.87
CA VAL A 231 8.26 -9.00 4.50
C VAL A 231 7.60 -8.17 3.40
N LEU A 232 6.27 -8.11 3.42
CA LEU A 232 5.44 -7.35 2.48
C LEU A 232 5.02 -6.03 3.14
N ALA A 233 5.71 -4.94 2.78
CA ALA A 233 5.37 -3.60 3.26
C ALA A 233 4.43 -2.89 2.27
N CYS A 234 3.24 -2.50 2.72
CA CYS A 234 2.24 -1.85 1.87
C CYS A 234 2.49 -0.34 1.70
N ASN A 235 3.20 0.29 2.64
CA ASN A 235 3.52 1.70 2.62
C ASN A 235 5.01 1.92 2.94
N MET A 236 5.73 2.58 2.04
CA MET A 236 7.15 2.91 2.18
C MET A 236 7.41 4.41 2.30
N ASP A 237 6.37 5.24 2.41
CA ASP A 237 6.59 6.68 2.56
C ASP A 237 7.42 6.96 3.82
N LEU A 238 8.22 8.02 3.75
CA LEU A 238 8.97 8.52 4.90
C LEU A 238 8.16 9.54 5.70
N LEU A 239 7.33 10.33 5.00
CA LEU A 239 6.60 11.47 5.53
C LEU A 239 5.19 11.53 4.93
N TRP A 240 4.22 12.02 5.71
CA TRP A 240 2.86 12.29 5.26
C TRP A 240 2.30 13.58 5.87
N MET A 241 1.24 14.13 5.26
CA MET A 241 0.61 15.39 5.67
C MET A 241 -0.68 15.16 6.47
N ALA A 242 -0.59 15.36 7.78
CA ALA A 242 -1.72 15.38 8.70
C ALA A 242 -2.23 16.81 8.95
N GLU A 243 -3.01 17.03 10.01
CA GLU A 243 -3.50 18.35 10.43
C GLU A 243 -2.37 19.30 10.89
N ALA A 244 -1.23 18.75 11.32
CA ALA A 244 -0.11 19.53 11.79
C ALA A 244 0.56 20.33 10.66
N LYS A 245 1.12 21.50 11.00
CA LYS A 245 1.82 22.37 10.02
C LYS A 245 3.05 21.70 9.38
N ASN A 246 3.69 20.78 10.09
CA ASN A 246 4.87 20.06 9.63
C ASN A 246 4.48 18.61 9.25
N PRO A 247 5.15 17.99 8.25
CA PRO A 247 4.95 16.58 7.91
C PRO A 247 5.13 15.65 9.12
N ARG A 248 4.43 14.52 9.12
CA ARG A 248 4.52 13.44 10.12
C ARG A 248 5.33 12.29 9.53
N SER A 249 6.07 11.53 10.34
CA SER A 249 6.83 10.36 9.84
C SER A 249 5.93 9.14 9.63
N VAL A 250 6.33 8.28 8.69
CA VAL A 250 5.62 7.06 8.25
C VAL A 250 6.59 5.86 8.32
N SER A 251 6.05 4.65 8.21
CA SER A 251 6.74 3.36 8.28
C SER A 251 8.07 3.28 7.52
N GLY A 252 8.19 3.92 6.34
CA GLY A 252 9.43 3.93 5.56
C GLY A 252 10.63 4.41 6.37
N ARG A 253 10.45 5.40 7.26
CA ARG A 253 11.56 5.93 8.07
C ARG A 253 12.14 4.88 9.02
N TYR A 254 11.31 3.99 9.54
CA TYR A 254 11.73 2.91 10.41
C TYR A 254 12.39 1.76 9.62
N PHE A 255 11.90 1.46 8.41
CA PHE A 255 12.52 0.48 7.51
C PHE A 255 13.91 0.92 7.05
N PHE A 256 14.05 2.15 6.55
CA PHE A 256 15.34 2.70 6.12
C PHE A 256 16.40 2.67 7.22
N GLN A 257 16.00 2.86 8.49
CA GLN A 257 16.95 2.83 9.61
C GLN A 257 17.38 1.40 9.99
N LYS A 258 16.52 0.40 9.79
CA LYS A 258 16.81 -1.02 10.06
C LYS A 258 17.54 -1.71 8.92
N GLU A 259 17.25 -1.37 7.66
CA GLU A 259 17.98 -1.91 6.49
C GLU A 259 19.48 -1.59 6.57
N GLN A 260 19.84 -0.42 7.12
CA GLN A 260 21.22 -0.03 7.42
C GLN A 260 21.90 -0.84 8.53
N HIS A 261 21.13 -1.48 9.42
CA HIS A 261 21.64 -2.29 10.54
C HIS A 261 21.72 -3.79 10.20
N PHE A 262 20.85 -4.30 9.32
CA PHE A 262 20.85 -5.71 8.91
C PHE A 262 21.73 -6.02 7.68
N LEU A 263 22.21 -4.99 6.96
CA LEU A 263 23.12 -5.13 5.81
C LEU A 263 24.59 -4.80 6.14
N LYS A 264 24.97 -4.80 7.43
CA LYS A 264 26.37 -4.71 7.87
C LYS A 264 26.82 -5.99 8.54
#